data_AF-A0A6H2FWE0-F1
#
_entry.id   AF-A0A6H2FWE0-F1
#
_cell.length_a   1.000
_cell.length_b   1.000
_cell.length_c   1.000
_cell.angle_alpha   90.00
_cell.angle_beta   90.00
_cell.angle_gamma   90.00
#
_symmetry.space_group_name_H-M   'P 1'
#
loop_
_entity.id
_entity.type
_entity.pdbx_description
1 polymer ?
#
loop_
_entity_poly.entity_id
_entity_poly.type
_entity_poly.pdbx_seq_one_letter_code
_entity_poly.pdbx_strand_id
1 'polypeptide(L)'
;MKETQYPNIFYYKTFNKFFIRKLNMNNRPIDNNINHIIQNTDGIINELGIIKKNKLLQFKGCKYLLYDLLGQNKNIYKIFTNGYFINIYLSPRNYHRIHISYNGFLLKMIYIPGKSFPVNNIFSENLRNLFILNERVIFLFKISFGFMIKILIGT
;
A
#
# COMPACT_ATOMS: atom_id res chain seq x y z
N MET A 1 8.96 13.58 -16.02
CA MET A 1 10.35 13.86 -15.59
C MET A 1 10.52 15.19 -14.87
N LYS A 2 9.70 16.23 -15.12
CA LYS A 2 9.85 17.53 -14.43
C LYS A 2 9.83 17.45 -12.90
N GLU A 3 9.10 16.49 -12.33
CA GLU A 3 8.99 16.33 -10.88
C GLU A 3 10.16 15.58 -10.21
N THR A 4 11.02 14.94 -11.01
CA THR A 4 12.08 14.06 -10.48
C THR A 4 13.33 14.85 -10.14
N GLN A 5 14.07 14.40 -9.13
CA GLN A 5 15.34 15.02 -8.74
C GLN A 5 16.36 15.05 -9.88
N TYR A 6 16.35 14.02 -10.73
CA TYR A 6 17.20 13.94 -11.92
C TYR A 6 16.30 13.79 -13.16
N PRO A 7 16.01 14.90 -13.87
CA PRO A 7 15.05 14.89 -14.99
C PRO A 7 15.62 14.26 -16.26
N ASN A 8 16.94 14.26 -16.44
CA ASN A 8 17.59 13.60 -17.58
C ASN A 8 17.49 12.07 -17.45
N ILE A 9 16.86 11.40 -18.42
CA ILE A 9 16.65 9.95 -18.39
C ILE A 9 17.97 9.17 -18.49
N PHE A 10 18.98 9.73 -19.16
CA PHE A 10 20.31 9.12 -19.29
C PHE A 10 21.12 9.13 -17.99
N TYR A 11 20.65 9.83 -16.94
CA TYR A 11 21.23 9.74 -15.60
C TYR A 11 21.10 8.32 -15.01
N TYR A 12 20.02 7.60 -15.36
CA TYR A 12 19.71 6.31 -14.76
C TYR A 12 20.42 5.18 -15.53
N LYS A 13 21.43 4.58 -14.89
CA LYS A 13 22.22 3.47 -15.47
C LYS A 13 21.43 2.17 -15.71
N THR A 14 20.28 2.01 -15.06
CA THR A 14 19.42 0.82 -15.21
C THR A 14 17.96 1.22 -15.10
N PHE A 15 17.08 0.40 -15.69
CA PHE A 15 15.64 0.60 -15.57
C PHE A 15 15.18 0.60 -14.11
N ASN A 16 15.70 -0.30 -13.27
CA ASN A 16 15.34 -0.33 -11.85
C ASN A 16 15.69 0.99 -11.15
N LYS A 17 16.86 1.59 -11.43
CA LYS A 17 17.22 2.91 -10.88
C LYS A 17 16.25 4.00 -11.33
N PHE A 18 15.77 3.95 -12.57
CA PHE A 18 14.75 4.85 -13.09
C PHE A 18 13.38 4.60 -12.44
N PHE A 19 13.00 3.34 -12.25
CA PHE A 19 11.72 2.96 -11.66
C PHE A 19 11.58 3.49 -10.23
N ILE A 20 12.65 3.37 -9.43
CA ILE A 20 12.74 3.92 -8.08
C ILE A 20 13.37 5.33 -8.03
N ARG A 21 13.27 6.12 -9.10
CA ARG A 21 13.79 7.51 -9.17
C ARG A 21 13.37 8.34 -7.96
N LYS A 22 14.22 9.28 -7.53
CA LYS A 22 13.89 10.26 -6.48
C LYS A 22 13.04 11.40 -7.03
N LEU A 23 12.10 11.90 -6.24
CA LEU A 23 11.36 13.14 -6.54
C LEU A 23 12.02 14.36 -5.89
N ASN A 24 11.76 15.53 -6.44
CA ASN A 24 12.01 16.80 -5.75
C ASN A 24 11.05 16.92 -4.57
N MET A 25 11.58 17.03 -3.35
CA MET A 25 10.77 17.07 -2.12
C MET A 25 9.80 18.25 -2.10
N ASN A 26 10.19 19.38 -2.71
CA ASN A 26 9.33 20.57 -2.82
C ASN A 26 8.02 20.31 -3.60
N ASN A 27 7.95 19.25 -4.40
CA ASN A 27 6.73 18.87 -5.14
C ASN A 27 5.76 18.01 -4.32
N ARG A 28 6.14 17.62 -3.09
CA ARG A 28 5.31 16.82 -2.17
C ARG A 28 5.40 17.45 -0.77
N PRO A 29 4.86 18.67 -0.59
CA PRO A 29 4.80 19.28 0.74
C PRO A 29 4.06 18.35 1.69
N ILE A 30 4.62 18.15 2.88
CA ILE A 30 4.06 17.28 3.91
C ILE A 30 3.23 18.14 4.85
N ASP A 31 2.01 17.69 5.15
CA ASP A 31 1.19 18.28 6.19
C ASP A 31 1.79 17.95 7.56
N ASN A 32 2.09 18.99 8.34
CA ASN A 32 2.71 18.87 9.66
C ASN A 32 1.68 18.76 10.79
N ASN A 33 0.39 18.80 10.50
CA ASN A 33 -0.64 18.65 11.52
C ASN A 33 -0.64 17.21 12.08
N ILE A 34 -0.34 17.08 13.37
CA ILE A 34 -0.24 15.79 14.05
C ILE A 34 -1.59 15.06 14.16
N ASN A 35 -2.71 15.75 13.92
CA ASN A 35 -4.03 15.13 13.92
C ASN A 35 -4.43 14.58 12.53
N HIS A 36 -3.61 14.78 11.50
CA HIS A 36 -3.89 14.33 10.15
C HIS A 36 -3.09 13.07 9.80
N ILE A 37 -3.69 12.19 9.00
CA ILE A 37 -3.01 11.06 8.37
C ILE A 37 -2.71 11.46 6.92
N ILE A 38 -1.45 11.37 6.52
CA ILE A 38 -1.02 11.78 5.18
C ILE A 38 -1.03 10.60 4.20
N GLN A 39 -1.30 10.92 2.94
CA GLN A 39 -1.12 9.96 1.85
C GLN A 39 0.36 9.62 1.69
N ASN A 40 0.68 8.33 1.66
CA ASN A 40 2.07 7.85 1.70
C ASN A 40 2.66 7.48 0.33
N THR A 41 1.85 7.56 -0.74
CA THR A 41 2.26 7.18 -2.09
C THR A 41 1.48 7.93 -3.14
N ASP A 42 2.14 8.18 -4.26
CA ASP A 42 1.47 8.62 -5.49
C ASP A 42 0.66 7.45 -6.05
N GLY A 43 -0.58 7.69 -6.46
CA GLY A 43 -1.42 6.63 -6.99
C GLY A 43 -2.89 7.04 -7.05
N ILE A 44 -3.75 6.05 -7.32
CA ILE A 44 -5.20 6.21 -7.35
C ILE A 44 -5.78 5.39 -6.19
N ILE A 45 -6.71 5.98 -5.45
CA ILE A 45 -7.49 5.24 -4.47
C ILE A 45 -8.47 4.35 -5.24
N ASN A 46 -8.28 3.04 -5.13
CA ASN A 46 -9.22 2.08 -5.72
C ASN A 46 -10.46 1.95 -4.85
N GLU A 47 -10.26 1.79 -3.54
CA GLU A 47 -11.32 1.57 -2.56
C GLU A 47 -10.87 2.10 -1.19
N LEU A 48 -11.80 2.60 -0.39
CA LEU A 48 -11.59 2.93 1.02
C LEU A 48 -12.87 2.74 1.82
N GLY A 49 -12.75 2.61 3.14
CA GLY A 49 -13.92 2.57 4.02
C GLY A 49 -13.69 1.81 5.31
N ILE A 50 -14.79 1.31 5.88
CA ILE A 50 -14.80 0.56 7.14
C ILE A 50 -14.78 -0.93 6.85
N ILE A 51 -13.95 -1.67 7.59
CA ILE A 51 -13.86 -3.13 7.54
C ILE A 51 -15.10 -3.73 8.22
N LYS A 52 -16.15 -4.02 7.45
CA LYS A 52 -17.41 -4.60 7.98
C LYS A 52 -17.39 -6.13 7.90
N LYS A 53 -17.76 -6.82 8.99
CA LYS A 53 -17.77 -8.29 9.08
C LYS A 53 -16.45 -8.91 8.59
N ASN A 54 -15.33 -8.23 8.84
CA ASN A 54 -13.99 -8.67 8.48
C ASN A 54 -13.71 -8.78 6.98
N LYS A 55 -14.56 -8.17 6.14
CA LYS A 55 -14.43 -8.15 4.69
C LYS A 55 -13.91 -6.78 4.25
N LEU A 56 -12.90 -6.79 3.38
CA LEU A 56 -12.43 -5.63 2.64
C LEU A 56 -12.97 -5.71 1.20
N LEU A 57 -12.99 -4.55 0.53
CA LEU A 57 -13.31 -4.45 -0.89
C LEU A 57 -12.02 -4.50 -1.70
N GLN A 58 -11.92 -5.41 -2.68
CA GLN A 58 -10.84 -5.45 -3.66
C GLN A 58 -11.14 -4.47 -4.81
N PHE A 59 -12.36 -4.60 -5.32
CA PHE A 59 -12.95 -3.81 -6.38
C PHE A 59 -14.47 -3.95 -6.25
N LYS A 60 -15.26 -3.11 -6.93
CA LYS A 60 -16.73 -3.15 -6.95
C LYS A 60 -17.28 -4.58 -6.93
N GLY A 61 -17.93 -4.95 -5.82
CA GLY A 61 -18.57 -6.25 -5.63
C GLY A 61 -17.65 -7.41 -5.20
N CYS A 62 -16.33 -7.31 -5.39
CA CYS A 62 -15.37 -8.33 -4.99
C CYS A 62 -14.83 -8.06 -3.59
N LYS A 63 -15.24 -8.89 -2.62
CA LYS A 63 -14.79 -8.82 -1.22
C LYS A 63 -13.85 -9.95 -0.88
N TYR A 64 -12.90 -9.68 0.01
CA TYR A 64 -11.99 -10.68 0.56
C TYR A 64 -11.84 -10.51 2.07
N LEU A 65 -11.38 -11.55 2.76
CA LEU A 65 -11.26 -11.53 4.22
C LEU A 65 -9.95 -10.89 4.66
N LEU A 66 -10.04 -10.01 5.66
CA LEU A 66 -8.87 -9.43 6.32
C LEU A 66 -7.94 -10.53 6.88
N TYR A 67 -8.55 -11.58 7.44
CA TYR A 67 -7.83 -12.71 8.02
C TYR A 67 -6.89 -13.36 7.00
N ASP A 68 -7.38 -13.59 5.77
CA ASP A 68 -6.60 -14.21 4.71
C ASP A 68 -5.54 -13.25 4.17
N LEU A 69 -5.87 -11.96 4.03
CA LEU A 69 -4.90 -10.94 3.64
C LEU A 69 -3.72 -10.91 4.64
N LEU A 70 -3.99 -11.05 5.93
CA LEU A 70 -3.00 -11.05 6.99
C LEU A 70 -2.28 -12.39 7.19
N GLY A 71 -2.41 -13.34 6.25
CA GLY A 71 -1.74 -14.64 6.33
C GLY A 71 -2.25 -15.49 7.50
N GLN A 72 -3.54 -15.36 7.81
CA GLN A 72 -4.23 -16.11 8.87
C GLN A 72 -3.67 -15.84 10.28
N ASN A 73 -3.05 -14.66 10.48
CA ASN A 73 -2.53 -14.26 11.78
C ASN A 73 -3.66 -13.73 12.69
N LYS A 74 -4.22 -14.59 13.53
CA LYS A 74 -5.33 -14.26 14.45
C LYS A 74 -5.03 -13.06 15.37
N ASN A 75 -3.79 -12.91 15.83
CA ASN A 75 -3.43 -11.86 16.79
C ASN A 75 -3.47 -10.47 16.14
N ILE A 76 -2.93 -10.34 14.93
CA ILE A 76 -2.95 -9.08 14.18
C ILE A 76 -4.37 -8.79 13.69
N TYR A 77 -5.03 -9.81 13.14
CA TYR A 77 -6.39 -9.71 12.63
C TYR A 77 -7.37 -9.08 13.64
N LYS A 78 -7.34 -9.52 14.90
CA LYS A 78 -8.25 -9.02 15.96
C LYS A 78 -8.08 -7.53 16.24
N ILE A 79 -6.90 -6.96 16.03
CA ILE A 79 -6.61 -5.54 16.27
C ILE A 79 -7.34 -4.64 15.25
N PHE A 80 -7.57 -5.15 14.04
CA PHE A 80 -8.08 -4.36 12.91
C PHE A 80 -9.54 -4.68 12.55
N THR A 81 -10.22 -5.51 13.35
CA THR A 81 -11.65 -5.75 13.16
C THR A 81 -12.42 -4.44 13.35
N ASN A 82 -13.39 -4.17 12.47
CA ASN A 82 -14.15 -2.90 12.44
C ASN A 82 -13.29 -1.63 12.27
N GLY A 83 -12.03 -1.77 11.82
CA GLY A 83 -11.15 -0.64 11.52
C GLY A 83 -11.45 0.04 10.17
N TYR A 84 -10.56 0.95 9.77
CA TYR A 84 -10.61 1.62 8.47
C TYR A 84 -9.54 1.05 7.54
N PHE A 85 -9.81 1.07 6.23
CA PHE A 85 -8.85 0.68 5.21
C PHE A 85 -8.85 1.64 4.02
N ILE A 86 -7.73 1.66 3.30
CA ILE A 86 -7.55 2.36 2.03
C ILE A 86 -6.66 1.49 1.13
N ASN A 87 -7.11 1.27 -0.10
CA ASN A 87 -6.38 0.55 -1.13
C ASN A 87 -5.92 1.55 -2.19
N ILE A 88 -4.61 1.64 -2.41
CA ILE A 88 -4.02 2.57 -3.36
C ILE A 88 -3.30 1.78 -4.45
N TYR A 89 -3.65 2.04 -5.70
CA TYR A 89 -2.98 1.48 -6.87
C TYR A 89 -1.89 2.42 -7.37
N LEU A 90 -0.69 1.88 -7.57
CA LEU A 90 0.45 2.57 -8.17
C LEU A 90 0.62 2.07 -9.60
N SER A 91 0.35 2.91 -10.58
CA SER A 91 0.67 2.60 -11.97
C SER A 91 2.18 2.63 -12.22
N PRO A 92 2.70 1.98 -13.29
CA PRO A 92 4.11 2.05 -13.65
C PRO A 92 4.65 3.48 -13.83
N ARG A 93 3.78 4.46 -14.13
CA ARG A 93 4.15 5.88 -14.26
C ARG A 93 4.44 6.56 -12.92
N ASN A 94 3.82 6.10 -11.83
CA ASN A 94 3.93 6.75 -10.53
C ASN A 94 5.35 6.67 -9.94
N TYR A 95 5.54 7.32 -8.80
CA TYR A 95 6.76 7.21 -8.00
C TYR A 95 6.66 5.97 -7.11
N HIS A 96 7.61 5.03 -7.29
CA HIS A 96 7.58 3.69 -6.66
C HIS A 96 8.39 3.61 -5.36
N ARG A 97 8.39 4.69 -4.56
CA ARG A 97 8.82 4.60 -3.15
C ARG A 97 7.67 5.02 -2.26
N ILE A 98 7.38 4.17 -1.27
CA ILE A 98 6.17 4.28 -0.47
C ILE A 98 6.57 4.69 0.94
N HIS A 99 6.10 5.84 1.40
CA HIS A 99 6.48 6.45 2.68
C HIS A 99 5.60 5.97 3.84
N ILE A 100 5.73 6.54 5.03
CA ILE A 100 4.83 6.28 6.15
C ILE A 100 3.71 7.34 6.17
N SER A 101 2.51 6.94 6.59
CA SER A 101 1.34 7.85 6.64
C SER A 101 1.22 8.62 7.96
N TYR A 102 1.96 8.20 8.98
CA TYR A 102 1.89 8.77 10.32
C TYR A 102 3.11 8.32 11.13
N ASN A 103 3.51 9.12 12.12
CA ASN A 103 4.63 8.77 13.00
C ASN A 103 4.32 7.50 13.82
N GLY A 104 5.24 6.55 13.82
CA GLY A 104 5.05 5.30 14.56
C GLY A 104 6.29 4.43 14.63
N PHE A 105 6.23 3.45 15.52
CA PHE A 105 7.28 2.45 15.72
C PHE A 105 6.94 1.16 14.97
N LEU A 106 7.86 0.68 14.13
CA LEU A 106 7.71 -0.62 13.47
C LEU A 106 7.81 -1.72 14.53
N LEU A 107 6.73 -2.49 14.70
CA LEU A 107 6.69 -3.62 15.63
C LEU A 107 7.00 -4.95 14.93
N LYS A 108 6.50 -5.13 13.70
CA LYS A 108 6.62 -6.40 13.00
C LYS A 108 6.62 -6.21 11.49
N MET A 109 7.43 -7.03 10.81
CA MET A 109 7.37 -7.23 9.37
C MET A 109 7.05 -8.71 9.10
N ILE A 110 6.10 -8.97 8.21
CA ILE A 110 5.70 -10.33 7.82
C ILE A 110 5.75 -10.42 6.30
N TYR A 111 6.60 -11.31 5.80
CA TYR A 111 6.59 -11.71 4.40
C TYR A 111 5.62 -12.86 4.20
N ILE A 112 4.77 -12.77 3.18
CA ILE A 112 3.85 -13.84 2.78
C ILE A 112 4.16 -14.19 1.32
N PRO A 113 4.64 -15.41 1.04
CA PRO A 113 4.90 -15.85 -0.33
C PRO A 113 3.57 -15.97 -1.09
N GLY A 114 3.64 -15.75 -2.39
CA GLY A 114 2.47 -15.81 -3.26
C GLY A 114 2.85 -15.82 -4.73
N LYS A 115 1.90 -15.47 -5.58
CA LYS A 115 2.08 -15.29 -7.02
C LYS A 115 2.43 -13.82 -7.35
N SER A 116 2.76 -13.55 -8.60
CA SER A 116 2.97 -12.20 -9.13
C SER A 116 1.95 -11.93 -10.22
N PHE A 117 0.67 -11.92 -9.87
CA PHE A 117 -0.37 -11.53 -10.82
C PHE A 117 -0.38 -10.01 -10.98
N PRO A 118 -0.58 -9.49 -12.20
CA PRO A 118 -0.66 -8.05 -12.41
C PRO A 118 -1.88 -7.47 -11.69
N VAL A 119 -1.69 -6.38 -10.95
CA VAL A 119 -2.77 -5.67 -10.24
C VAL A 119 -3.25 -4.49 -11.09
N ASN A 120 -3.76 -4.76 -12.29
CA ASN A 120 -4.46 -3.75 -13.09
C ASN A 120 -5.98 -3.88 -12.90
N ASN A 121 -6.76 -2.93 -13.44
CA ASN A 121 -8.23 -2.93 -13.27
C ASN A 121 -8.86 -4.23 -13.77
N ILE A 122 -8.44 -4.73 -14.93
CA ILE A 122 -8.98 -5.95 -15.56
C ILE A 122 -8.76 -7.16 -14.65
N PHE A 123 -7.57 -7.35 -14.10
CA PHE A 123 -7.30 -8.47 -13.19
C PHE A 123 -7.97 -8.29 -11.84
N SER A 124 -8.05 -7.04 -11.33
CA SER A 124 -8.71 -6.75 -10.06
C SER A 124 -10.22 -7.01 -10.10
N GLU A 125 -10.83 -6.83 -11.27
CA GLU A 125 -12.24 -7.13 -11.55
C GLU A 125 -12.51 -8.64 -11.71
N ASN A 126 -11.60 -9.37 -12.36
CA ASN A 126 -11.86 -10.74 -12.79
C ASN A 126 -11.26 -11.81 -11.87
N LEU A 127 -10.16 -11.52 -11.17
CA LEU A 127 -9.49 -12.47 -10.29
C LEU A 127 -9.89 -12.24 -8.82
N ARG A 128 -10.75 -13.12 -8.30
CA ARG A 128 -11.09 -13.10 -6.87
C ARG A 128 -9.85 -13.34 -6.01
N ASN A 129 -9.76 -12.65 -4.88
CA ASN A 129 -8.68 -12.79 -3.91
C ASN A 129 -7.29 -12.45 -4.46
N LEU A 130 -7.20 -11.60 -5.50
CA LEU A 130 -5.95 -11.16 -6.12
C LEU A 130 -4.90 -10.73 -5.08
N PHE A 131 -5.30 -9.91 -4.11
CA PHE A 131 -4.40 -9.41 -3.06
C PHE A 131 -3.93 -10.49 -2.08
N ILE A 132 -4.72 -11.56 -1.89
CA ILE A 132 -4.37 -12.69 -1.03
C ILE A 132 -3.45 -13.66 -1.77
N LEU A 133 -3.69 -13.84 -3.07
CA LEU A 133 -2.90 -14.73 -3.92
C LEU A 133 -1.51 -14.18 -4.20
N ASN A 134 -1.38 -12.85 -4.29
CA ASN A 134 -0.10 -12.23 -4.55
C ASN A 134 0.85 -12.26 -3.35
N GLU A 135 2.14 -12.37 -3.69
CA GLU A 135 3.24 -12.15 -2.77
C GLU A 135 3.11 -10.76 -2.13
N ARG A 136 3.35 -10.67 -0.83
CA ARG A 136 3.18 -9.41 -0.10
C ARG A 136 4.02 -9.31 1.16
N VAL A 137 4.26 -8.08 1.59
CA VAL A 137 4.91 -7.75 2.85
C VAL A 137 3.98 -6.89 3.70
N ILE A 138 3.77 -7.29 4.94
CA ILE A 138 2.96 -6.59 5.94
C ILE A 138 3.90 -5.92 6.94
N PHE A 139 3.67 -4.65 7.20
CA PHE A 139 4.33 -3.87 8.23
C PHE A 139 3.30 -3.45 9.28
N LEU A 140 3.53 -3.83 10.54
CA LEU A 140 2.71 -3.44 11.68
C LEU A 140 3.42 -2.35 12.48
N PHE A 141 2.74 -1.23 12.68
CA PHE A 141 3.23 -0.09 13.43
C PHE A 141 2.40 0.15 14.70
N LYS A 142 3.08 0.55 15.77
CA LYS A 142 2.46 1.25 16.90
C LYS A 142 2.45 2.74 16.60
N ILE A 143 1.28 3.37 16.71
CA ILE A 143 1.10 4.82 16.56
C ILE A 143 0.47 5.39 17.83
N SER A 144 0.44 6.72 17.96
CA SER A 144 -0.07 7.41 19.15
C SER A 144 -1.51 7.02 19.51
N PHE A 145 -2.37 6.82 18.51
CA PHE A 145 -3.79 6.51 18.69
C PHE A 145 -4.17 5.04 18.41
N GLY A 146 -3.21 4.11 18.36
CA GLY A 146 -3.52 2.69 18.16
C GLY A 146 -2.46 1.93 17.38
N PHE A 147 -2.90 1.20 16.36
CA PHE A 147 -2.04 0.42 15.48
C PHE A 147 -2.36 0.74 14.02
N MET A 148 -1.35 0.68 13.17
CA MET A 148 -1.50 0.83 11.71
C MET A 148 -0.81 -0.35 11.04
N ILE A 149 -1.47 -0.91 10.02
CA ILE A 149 -0.82 -1.84 9.10
C ILE A 149 -0.64 -1.19 7.75
N LYS A 150 0.51 -1.45 7.14
CA LYS A 150 0.80 -1.12 5.75
C LYS A 150 1.15 -2.42 5.03
N ILE A 151 0.49 -2.66 3.89
CA ILE A 151 0.66 -3.90 3.13
C ILE A 151 1.15 -3.53 1.74
N LEU A 152 2.32 -4.04 1.37
CA LEU A 152 2.87 -3.93 0.03
C LEU A 152 2.57 -5.22 -0.71
N ILE A 153 1.83 -5.15 -1.81
CA ILE A 153 1.45 -6.30 -2.62
C ILE A 153 2.30 -6.26 -3.90
N GLY A 154 3.04 -7.35 -4.14
CA GLY A 154 3.86 -7.52 -5.34
C GLY A 154 3.02 -7.71 -6.59
N THR A 155 3.55 -7.24 -7.71
CA THR A 155 3.00 -7.37 -9.07
C THR A 155 4.10 -7.70 -10.04
#